data_AF-A0A1G1Y4V4-F1
#
_entry.id   AF-A0A1G1Y4V4-F1
#
_cell.length_a   1.000
_cell.length_b   1.000
_cell.length_c   1.000
_cell.angle_alpha   90.00
_cell.angle_beta   90.00
_cell.angle_gamma   90.00
#
_symmetry.space_group_name_H-M   'P 1'
#
loop_
_entity.id
_entity.type
_entity.pdbx_description
1 polymer ?
#
loop_
_entity_poly.entity_id
_entity_poly.type
_entity_poly.pdbx_seq_one_letter_code
_entity_poly.pdbx_strand_id
1 'polypeptide(L)'
;MVLCCLLPIILVVGIIFLFGDGKRYGFWLIILLCPLAHIFMMRGHQRNNQENIGEKERLFKCPECGLKYQEKDWAEKCEQWCQGHKSCNLEIAKHAVKESPGRLK
;
A
#
# COMPACT_ATOMS: atom_id res chain seq x y z
N MET A 1 10.25 6.66 23.80
CA MET A 1 9.18 5.62 23.82
C MET A 1 9.48 4.48 24.78
N VAL A 2 10.74 4.05 24.95
CA VAL A 2 11.16 3.01 25.92
C VAL A 2 10.83 3.38 27.38
N LEU A 3 10.91 4.67 27.75
CA LEU A 3 10.64 5.14 29.11
C LEU A 3 9.17 4.94 29.55
N CYS A 4 8.20 5.06 28.63
CA CYS A 4 6.78 4.84 28.92
C CYS A 4 6.42 3.36 29.06
N CYS A 5 7.23 2.44 28.50
CA CYS A 5 7.04 1.00 28.62
C CYS A 5 7.73 0.42 29.86
N LEU A 6 8.83 1.02 30.31
CA LEU A 6 9.54 0.58 31.52
C LEU A 6 8.75 0.86 32.80
N LEU A 7 8.01 1.97 32.84
CA LEU A 7 7.27 2.39 34.02
C LEU A 7 6.19 1.38 34.47
N PRO A 8 5.30 0.86 33.61
CA PRO A 8 4.35 -0.18 34.01
C PRO A 8 5.03 -1.52 34.31
N ILE A 9 6.15 -1.86 33.65
CA ILE A 9 6.89 -3.09 33.92
C ILE A 9 7.50 -3.06 35.33
N ILE A 10 8.14 -1.94 35.70
CA ILE A 10 8.75 -1.77 37.03
C ILE A 10 7.68 -1.79 38.13
N LEU A 11 6.52 -1.17 37.88
CA LEU A 11 5.41 -1.15 38.82
C LEU A 11 4.83 -2.57 39.05
N VAL A 12 4.63 -3.33 37.98
CA VAL A 12 4.15 -4.72 38.05
C VAL A 12 5.19 -5.62 38.75
N VAL A 13 6.47 -5.47 38.44
CA VAL A 13 7.56 -6.23 39.10
C VAL A 13 7.64 -5.91 40.58
N GLY A 14 7.54 -4.63 40.97
CA GLY A 14 7.59 -4.20 42.37
C GLY A 14 6.42 -4.75 43.19
N ILE A 15 5.20 -4.73 42.64
CA ILE A 15 4.02 -5.31 43.29
C ILE A 15 4.17 -6.83 43.46
N ILE A 16 4.68 -7.53 42.44
CA ILE A 16 4.90 -8.98 42.50
C ILE A 16 5.96 -9.34 43.55
N PHE A 17 7.04 -8.55 43.65
CA PHE A 17 8.10 -8.77 44.65
C PHE A 17 7.57 -8.54 46.08
N LEU A 18 6.61 -7.63 46.25
CA LEU A 18 5.95 -7.36 47.53
C LEU A 18 4.90 -8.42 47.93
N PHE A 19 4.34 -9.18 46.98
CA PHE A 19 3.20 -10.09 47.22
C PHE A 19 3.43 -11.57 46.84
N GLY A 20 4.64 -11.96 46.42
CA GLY A 20 4.82 -13.17 45.60
C GLY A 20 5.38 -14.42 46.29
N ASP A 21 4.57 -15.14 47.07
CA ASP A 21 4.70 -16.60 47.21
C ASP A 21 3.90 -17.28 46.06
N GLY A 22 4.60 -17.99 45.17
CA GLY A 22 4.01 -19.18 44.54
C GLY A 22 3.49 -19.16 43.09
N LYS A 23 3.70 -18.15 42.23
CA LYS A 23 3.38 -18.28 40.78
C LYS A 23 4.45 -17.72 39.84
N ARG A 24 5.64 -18.34 39.88
CA ARG A 24 6.82 -18.03 39.04
C ARG A 24 6.55 -18.07 37.52
N TYR A 25 5.55 -18.83 37.06
CA TYR A 25 5.28 -19.02 35.63
C TYR A 25 4.42 -17.91 35.00
N GLY A 26 3.59 -17.20 35.78
CA GLY A 26 2.76 -16.10 35.26
C GLY A 26 3.59 -14.91 34.78
N PHE A 27 4.69 -14.63 35.48
CA PHE A 27 5.61 -13.54 35.15
C PHE A 27 6.41 -13.80 33.86
N TRP A 28 6.88 -15.03 33.68
CA TRP A 28 7.61 -15.44 32.47
C TRP A 28 6.71 -15.36 31.22
N LEU A 29 5.42 -15.70 31.37
CA LEU A 29 4.42 -15.61 30.31
C LEU A 29 4.13 -14.16 29.89
N ILE A 30 4.10 -13.21 30.85
CA ILE A 30 3.93 -11.77 30.57
C ILE A 30 5.17 -11.17 29.90
N ILE A 31 6.38 -11.51 30.38
CA ILE A 31 7.64 -11.07 29.76
C ILE A 31 7.76 -11.58 28.33
N LEU A 32 7.31 -12.79 28.03
CA LEU A 32 7.34 -13.37 26.70
C LEU A 32 6.29 -12.74 25.77
N LEU A 33 5.12 -12.35 26.30
CA LEU A 33 4.04 -11.73 25.52
C LEU A 33 4.38 -10.31 25.05
N CYS A 34 5.10 -9.53 25.86
CA CYS A 34 5.50 -8.15 25.55
C CYS A 34 6.31 -7.99 24.24
N PRO A 35 7.42 -8.71 24.00
CA PRO A 35 8.16 -8.63 22.75
C PRO A 35 7.35 -9.19 21.57
N LEU A 36 6.52 -10.22 21.79
CA LEU A 36 5.62 -10.74 20.76
C LEU A 36 4.61 -9.70 20.29
N ALA A 37 3.99 -8.95 21.22
CA ALA A 37 3.06 -7.88 20.89
C ALA A 37 3.74 -6.72 20.12
N HIS A 38 4.97 -6.34 20.50
CA HIS A 38 5.74 -5.32 19.77
C HIS A 38 6.17 -5.77 18.38
N ILE A 39 6.60 -7.03 18.22
CA ILE A 39 6.99 -7.61 16.93
C ILE A 39 5.78 -7.70 15.99
N PHE A 40 4.60 -8.05 16.52
CA PHE A 40 3.36 -8.09 15.74
C PHE A 40 2.95 -6.69 15.25
N MET A 41 3.13 -5.66 16.07
CA MET A 41 2.71 -4.28 15.77
C MET A 41 3.52 -3.59 14.65
N MET A 42 4.72 -4.07 14.31
CA MET A 42 5.48 -3.55 13.16
C MET A 42 5.25 -4.32 11.85
N ARG A 43 4.46 -5.40 11.87
CA ARG A 43 4.27 -6.30 10.72
C ARG A 43 2.97 -6.00 9.94
N GLY A 44 2.52 -4.75 9.96
CA GLY A 44 1.15 -4.39 9.57
C GLY A 44 0.99 -3.17 8.68
N HIS A 45 2.05 -2.63 8.05
CA HIS A 45 1.86 -1.64 6.98
C HIS A 45 2.02 -2.28 5.61
N GLN A 46 1.05 -3.11 5.22
CA GLN A 46 0.76 -3.21 3.80
C GLN A 46 0.24 -1.84 3.37
N ARG A 47 1.09 -1.05 2.71
CA ARG A 47 0.60 -0.07 1.75
C ARG A 47 -0.07 -0.87 0.63
N ASN A 48 -1.33 -1.24 0.86
CA ASN A 48 -2.25 -1.32 -0.24
C ASN A 48 -2.25 0.07 -0.85
N ASN A 49 -1.55 0.19 -1.97
CA ASN A 49 -1.83 1.22 -2.95
C ASN A 49 -3.30 1.03 -3.27
N GLN A 50 -4.13 1.80 -2.57
CA GLN A 50 -5.54 1.92 -2.78
C GLN A 50 -5.65 2.49 -4.18
N GLU A 51 -5.65 1.57 -5.14
CA GLU A 51 -6.05 1.80 -6.51
C GLU A 51 -7.37 2.54 -6.40
N ASN A 52 -7.34 3.81 -6.77
CA ASN A 52 -8.49 4.68 -6.81
C ASN A 52 -9.54 3.97 -7.67
N ILE A 53 -10.50 3.34 -7.02
CA ILE A 53 -11.84 3.11 -7.57
C ILE A 53 -12.66 4.36 -7.22
N GLY A 54 -12.11 5.53 -7.47
CA GLY A 54 -12.89 6.72 -7.76
C GLY A 54 -13.06 6.69 -9.27
N GLU A 55 -14.29 6.43 -9.72
CA GLU A 55 -14.70 6.55 -11.14
C GLU A 55 -13.60 6.18 -12.14
N LYS A 56 -13.31 4.88 -12.31
CA LYS A 56 -12.56 4.43 -13.48
C LYS A 56 -13.42 4.71 -14.71
N GLU A 57 -13.36 5.92 -15.24
CA GLU A 57 -13.63 6.17 -16.65
C GLU A 57 -12.95 5.03 -17.40
N ARG A 58 -13.73 4.22 -18.11
CA ARG A 58 -13.21 3.04 -18.83
C ARG A 58 -12.34 3.56 -19.97
N LEU A 59 -11.09 3.85 -19.66
CA LEU A 59 -10.11 4.30 -20.64
C LEU A 59 -9.72 3.12 -21.50
N PHE A 60 -9.89 3.27 -22.81
CA PHE A 60 -9.51 2.26 -23.79
C PHE A 60 -8.04 2.45 -24.15
N LYS A 61 -7.23 1.40 -23.97
CA LYS A 61 -5.79 1.41 -24.24
C LYS A 61 -5.50 0.75 -25.57
N CYS A 62 -4.68 1.37 -26.41
CA CYS A 62 -4.13 0.73 -27.61
C CYS A 62 -3.01 -0.26 -27.23
N PRO A 63 -3.04 -1.53 -27.70
CA PRO A 63 -2.02 -2.52 -27.37
C PRO A 63 -0.65 -2.24 -28.00
N GLU A 64 -0.62 -1.58 -29.16
CA GLU A 64 0.61 -1.33 -29.93
C GLU A 64 1.44 -0.18 -29.34
N CYS A 65 0.82 0.96 -29.05
CA CYS A 65 1.52 2.18 -28.59
C CYS A 65 1.32 2.47 -27.09
N GLY A 66 0.36 1.82 -26.45
CA GLY A 66 0.08 1.99 -25.02
C GLY A 66 -0.68 3.27 -24.63
N LEU A 67 -1.09 4.10 -25.60
CA LEU A 67 -1.90 5.30 -25.35
C LEU A 67 -3.30 4.92 -24.85
N LYS A 68 -3.85 5.76 -23.95
CA LYS A 68 -5.18 5.61 -23.35
C LYS A 68 -6.12 6.67 -23.90
N TYR A 69 -7.36 6.30 -24.20
CA TYR A 69 -8.41 7.16 -24.75
C TYR A 69 -9.68 7.07 -23.92
N GLN A 70 -10.43 8.17 -23.79
CA GLN A 70 -11.76 8.15 -23.14
C GLN A 70 -12.78 7.34 -23.94
N GLU A 71 -12.68 7.40 -25.27
CA GLU A 71 -13.64 6.79 -26.18
C GLU A 71 -13.02 5.59 -26.91
N LYS A 72 -13.83 4.55 -27.14
CA LYS A 72 -13.41 3.35 -27.86
C LYS A 72 -13.04 3.63 -29.32
N ASP A 73 -13.72 4.56 -29.96
CA ASP A 73 -13.52 4.93 -31.37
C ASP A 73 -12.08 5.40 -31.64
N TRP A 74 -11.53 6.22 -30.74
CA TRP A 74 -10.13 6.66 -30.82
C TRP A 74 -9.13 5.53 -30.60
N ALA A 75 -9.42 4.61 -29.69
CA ALA A 75 -8.58 3.44 -29.46
C ALA A 75 -8.54 2.50 -30.68
N GLU A 76 -9.70 2.29 -31.33
CA GLU A 76 -9.81 1.45 -32.53
C GLU A 76 -9.10 2.08 -33.74
N LYS A 77 -9.29 3.39 -33.96
CA LYS A 77 -8.53 4.15 -34.97
C LYS A 77 -7.03 4.10 -34.73
N CYS A 78 -6.60 4.20 -33.47
CA CYS A 78 -5.20 4.09 -33.09
C CYS A 78 -4.65 2.69 -33.39
N GLU A 79 -5.40 1.64 -33.08
CA GLU A 79 -4.99 0.25 -33.34
C GLU A 79 -4.86 -0.03 -34.83
N GLN A 80 -5.87 0.33 -35.64
CA GLN A 80 -5.86 0.14 -37.09
C GLN A 80 -4.69 0.88 -37.75
N TRP A 81 -4.43 2.12 -37.32
CA TRP A 81 -3.31 2.90 -37.84
C TRP A 81 -1.96 2.28 -37.44
N CYS A 82 -1.80 1.90 -36.17
CA CYS A 82 -0.57 1.25 -35.69
C CYS A 82 -0.29 -0.06 -36.45
N GLN A 83 -1.31 -0.89 -36.71
CA GLN A 83 -1.15 -2.14 -37.46
C GLN A 83 -0.77 -1.91 -38.93
N GLY A 84 -1.36 -0.90 -39.59
CA GLY A 84 -1.11 -0.61 -41.00
C GLY A 84 0.22 0.11 -41.28
N HIS A 85 0.60 1.06 -40.42
CA HIS A 85 1.75 1.95 -40.65
C HIS A 85 2.95 1.69 -39.73
N LYS A 86 2.80 0.83 -38.71
CA LYS A 86 3.81 0.56 -37.65
C LYS A 86 4.31 1.83 -36.95
N SER A 87 3.49 2.88 -36.95
CA SER A 87 3.80 4.21 -36.43
C SER A 87 2.57 4.77 -35.74
N CYS A 88 2.73 5.66 -34.76
CA CYS A 88 1.59 6.28 -34.08
C CYS A 88 1.18 7.58 -34.79
N ASN A 89 -0.10 7.73 -35.14
CA ASN A 89 -0.61 8.98 -35.72
C ASN A 89 -0.67 10.09 -34.66
N LEU A 90 -0.01 11.22 -34.91
CA LEU A 90 0.00 12.38 -34.02
C LEU A 90 -1.37 13.04 -33.87
N GLU A 91 -2.25 12.94 -34.86
CA GLU A 91 -3.61 13.47 -34.78
C GLU A 91 -4.45 12.67 -33.79
N ILE A 92 -4.38 11.34 -33.86
CA ILE A 92 -5.06 10.43 -32.92
C ILE A 92 -4.47 10.58 -31.51
N ALA A 93 -3.13 10.63 -31.39
CA ALA A 93 -2.45 10.76 -30.10
C ALA A 93 -2.79 12.06 -29.33
N LYS A 94 -3.24 13.13 -30.00
CA LYS A 94 -3.69 14.36 -29.34
C LYS A 94 -4.95 14.15 -28.49
N HIS A 95 -5.78 13.18 -28.85
CA HIS A 95 -6.98 12.79 -28.11
C HIS A 95 -6.67 11.82 -26.96
N ALA A 96 -5.41 11.42 -26.80
CA ALA A 96 -5.01 10.59 -25.68
C ALA A 96 -5.17 11.35 -24.37
N VAL A 97 -5.68 10.64 -23.37
CA VAL A 97 -5.82 11.21 -22.02
C VAL A 97 -4.43 11.39 -21.45
N LYS A 98 -4.07 12.65 -21.24
CA LYS A 98 -2.91 13.01 -20.45
C LYS A 98 -3.23 12.70 -19.00
N GLU A 99 -2.89 11.50 -18.55
CA GLU A 99 -2.69 11.26 -17.13
C GLU A 99 -1.57 12.21 -16.71
N SER A 100 -1.94 13.31 -16.05
CA SER A 100 -0.97 14.27 -15.55
C SER A 100 0.01 13.47 -14.68
N PRO A 101 1.29 13.35 -15.05
CA PRO A 101 2.21 12.55 -14.28
C PRO A 101 2.26 13.19 -12.90
N GLY A 102 1.76 12.48 -11.89
CA GLY A 102 1.99 12.76 -10.49
C GLY A 102 3.49 12.69 -10.27
N ARG A 103 4.16 13.81 -10.55
CA ARG A 103 5.48 14.26 -10.13
C ARG A 103 6.26 13.19 -9.38
N LEU A 104 7.11 12.45 -10.11
CA LEU A 104 8.30 11.86 -9.50
C LEU A 104 9.10 13.02 -8.89
N LYS A 105 9.24 13.02 -7.58
CA LYS A 105 10.19 13.85 -6.84
C LYS A 105 10.94 12.96 -5.87
#